data_AF-A0A940I2L9-F1
#
_entry.id   AF-A0A940I2L9-F1
#
_cell.length_a   1.000
_cell.length_b   1.000
_cell.length_c   1.000
_cell.angle_alpha   90.00
_cell.angle_beta   90.00
_cell.angle_gamma   90.00
#
_symmetry.space_group_name_H-M   'P 1'
#
loop_
_entity.id
_entity.type
_entity.pdbx_description
1 polymer ?
#
loop_
_entity_poly.entity_id
_entity_poly.type
_entity_poly.pdbx_seq_one_letter_code
_entity_poly.pdbx_strand_id
1 'polypeptide(L)'
;MKKEKGIMVALMFAFLFLLGGCASITNPYNSEFTCPQAEKGKCIGIPQAYLESLKQSENSTELKDYYPTLEEKKEVLNQEISEEQEVYADALFNKLSKILKEPETPVLTVPKVVRVLILPYRGDKGKTLYFSRYVYVITDEPKWVFDNLLIQESENEM
;
A
#
# COMPACT_ATOMS: atom_id res chain seq x y z
N MET A 1 -12.33 43.83 44.40
CA MET A 1 -11.47 43.80 43.19
C MET A 1 -10.52 42.60 43.05
N LYS A 2 -9.69 42.20 44.04
CA LYS A 2 -8.74 41.06 43.85
C LYS A 2 -9.43 39.68 43.89
N LYS A 3 -10.50 39.54 44.67
CA LYS A 3 -11.28 38.31 44.85
C LYS A 3 -12.17 37.98 43.63
N GLU A 4 -12.74 39.00 42.98
CA GLU A 4 -13.58 38.84 41.77
C GLU A 4 -12.75 38.43 40.55
N LYS A 5 -11.54 38.97 40.40
CA LYS A 5 -10.62 38.57 39.32
C LYS A 5 -10.17 37.10 39.46
N GLY A 6 -10.01 36.60 40.68
CA GLY A 6 -9.70 35.19 40.94
C GLY A 6 -10.84 34.23 40.58
N ILE A 7 -12.09 34.63 40.86
CA ILE A 7 -13.29 33.85 40.50
C ILE A 7 -13.47 33.80 38.97
N MET A 8 -13.22 34.92 38.29
CA MET A 8 -13.33 35.00 36.82
C MET A 8 -12.27 34.15 36.10
N VAL A 9 -11.03 34.12 36.63
CA VAL A 9 -9.95 33.25 36.11
C VAL A 9 -10.25 31.76 36.38
N ALA A 10 -10.80 31.42 37.54
CA ALA A 10 -11.21 30.06 37.87
C ALA A 10 -12.35 29.55 36.98
N LEU A 11 -13.33 30.41 36.67
CA LEU A 11 -14.41 30.11 35.72
C LEU A 11 -13.89 29.92 34.29
N MET A 12 -12.90 30.71 33.86
CA MET A 12 -12.30 30.56 32.54
C MET A 12 -11.51 29.25 32.40
N PHE A 13 -10.79 28.84 33.46
CA PHE A 13 -10.09 27.56 33.50
C PHE A 13 -11.07 26.37 33.55
N ALA A 14 -12.17 26.48 34.29
CA ALA A 14 -13.21 25.45 34.31
C ALA A 14 -13.89 25.27 32.94
N PHE A 15 -14.09 26.36 32.20
CA PHE A 15 -14.63 26.32 30.85
C PHE A 15 -13.70 25.65 29.83
N LEU A 16 -12.37 25.84 29.96
CA LEU A 16 -11.38 25.13 29.12
C LEU A 16 -11.38 23.61 29.37
N PHE A 17 -11.60 23.18 30.61
CA PHE A 17 -11.69 21.74 30.93
C PHE A 17 -12.94 21.08 30.34
N LEU A 18 -14.05 21.82 30.19
CA LEU A 18 -15.29 21.31 29.60
C LEU A 18 -15.21 21.11 28.07
N LEU A 19 -14.28 21.79 27.39
CA LEU A 19 -14.10 21.71 25.93
C LEU A 19 -13.13 20.60 25.48
N GLY A 20 -12.41 19.96 26.40
CA GLY A 20 -11.36 18.97 26.10
C GLY A 20 -11.83 17.54 25.79
N GLY A 21 -13.13 17.28 25.64
CA GLY A 21 -13.69 15.91 25.66
C GLY A 21 -14.23 15.31 24.36
N CYS A 22 -14.22 16.00 23.22
CA CYS A 22 -14.99 15.58 22.02
C CYS A 22 -14.19 14.86 20.91
N ALA A 23 -13.04 14.26 21.20
CA ALA A 23 -12.23 13.59 20.18
C ALA A 23 -12.82 12.24 19.72
N SER A 24 -13.51 11.51 20.61
CA SER A 24 -13.99 10.14 20.32
C SER A 24 -15.32 10.06 19.58
N ILE A 25 -16.10 11.15 19.57
CA ILE A 25 -17.42 11.23 18.91
C ILE A 25 -17.34 11.77 17.48
N THR A 26 -16.28 12.53 17.15
CA THR A 26 -16.12 13.20 15.86
C THR A 26 -15.19 12.45 14.90
N ASN A 27 -14.61 11.33 15.32
CA ASN A 27 -13.83 10.47 14.45
C ASN A 27 -14.72 9.35 13.86
N PRO A 28 -15.07 9.41 12.56
CA PRO A 28 -15.87 8.38 11.90
C PRO A 28 -15.10 7.07 11.65
N TYR A 29 -13.80 7.03 11.96
CA TYR A 29 -12.97 5.84 11.83
C TYR A 29 -12.90 5.10 13.17
N ASN A 30 -13.94 4.31 13.48
CA ASN A 30 -13.79 3.24 14.47
C ASN A 30 -12.93 2.13 13.86
N SER A 31 -11.91 1.67 14.57
CA SER A 31 -10.99 0.61 14.11
C SER A 31 -11.61 -0.79 14.14
N GLU A 32 -12.93 -0.89 14.33
CA GLU A 32 -13.67 -2.14 14.33
C GLU A 32 -14.11 -2.45 12.90
N PHE A 33 -13.35 -3.33 12.24
CA PHE A 33 -13.71 -3.87 10.95
C PHE A 33 -14.95 -4.75 11.09
N THR A 34 -16.08 -4.34 10.51
CA THR A 34 -17.26 -5.20 10.44
C THR A 34 -16.95 -6.34 9.47
N CYS A 35 -16.77 -7.58 9.97
CA CYS A 35 -16.55 -8.74 9.13
C CYS A 35 -17.89 -9.39 8.75
N PRO A 36 -18.35 -9.27 7.51
CA PRO A 36 -19.63 -9.84 7.12
C PRO A 36 -19.57 -11.35 6.88
N GLN A 37 -18.40 -11.97 6.68
CA GLN A 37 -18.27 -13.40 6.32
C GLN A 37 -17.05 -14.04 7.00
N ALA A 38 -17.28 -14.97 7.94
CA ALA A 38 -16.25 -15.60 8.79
C ALA A 38 -15.66 -16.90 8.23
N GLU A 39 -16.08 -17.34 7.04
CA GLU A 39 -16.00 -18.76 6.69
C GLU A 39 -14.62 -19.25 6.22
N LYS A 40 -13.62 -18.37 6.12
CA LYS A 40 -12.23 -18.76 5.74
C LYS A 40 -11.13 -18.07 6.53
N GLY A 41 -11.43 -17.39 7.63
CA GLY A 41 -10.40 -16.69 8.40
C GLY A 41 -10.90 -16.08 9.71
N LYS A 42 -9.95 -15.81 10.62
CA LYS A 42 -10.24 -15.11 11.87
C LYS A 42 -10.53 -13.63 11.57
N CYS A 43 -11.69 -13.17 11.99
CA CYS A 43 -12.01 -11.75 12.01
C CYS A 43 -11.34 -11.09 13.22
N ILE A 44 -10.14 -10.53 13.01
CA ILE A 44 -9.37 -9.82 14.04
C ILE A 44 -8.78 -8.54 13.47
N GLY A 45 -8.55 -7.54 14.32
CA GLY A 45 -7.93 -6.28 13.92
C GLY A 45 -6.46 -6.46 13.53
N ILE A 46 -5.96 -5.57 12.67
CA ILE A 46 -4.56 -5.57 12.19
C ILE A 46 -3.53 -5.72 13.33
N PRO A 47 -3.62 -5.01 14.46
CA PRO A 47 -2.64 -5.15 15.54
C PRO A 47 -2.65 -6.54 16.17
N GLN A 48 -3.83 -7.16 16.30
CA GLN A 48 -3.96 -8.52 16.83
C GLN A 48 -3.42 -9.55 15.84
N ALA A 49 -3.71 -9.40 14.54
CA ALA A 49 -3.16 -10.28 13.50
C ALA A 49 -1.62 -10.27 13.50
N TYR A 50 -1.03 -9.08 13.66
CA TYR A 50 0.42 -8.94 13.79
C TYR A 50 0.96 -9.66 15.03
N LEU A 51 0.37 -9.43 16.20
CA LEU A 51 0.80 -10.10 17.44
C LEU A 51 0.59 -11.61 17.41
N GLU A 52 -0.47 -12.11 16.76
CA GLU A 52 -0.67 -13.55 16.54
C GLU A 52 0.42 -14.15 15.65
N SER A 53 0.81 -13.45 14.57
CA SER A 53 1.88 -13.91 13.69
C SER A 53 3.24 -14.04 14.39
N LEU A 54 3.52 -13.15 15.34
CA LEU A 54 4.74 -13.22 16.17
C LEU A 54 4.70 -14.32 17.23
N LYS A 55 3.52 -14.70 17.71
CA LYS A 55 3.35 -15.77 18.71
C LYS A 55 3.34 -17.16 18.09
N GLN A 56 2.88 -17.29 16.84
CA GLN A 56 2.93 -18.53 16.07
C GLN A 56 4.37 -19.08 15.99
N SER A 57 5.39 -18.21 15.97
CA SER A 57 6.80 -18.63 15.92
C SER A 57 7.38 -19.16 17.24
N GLU A 58 6.70 -18.96 18.38
CA GLU A 58 7.21 -19.41 19.71
C GLU A 58 6.53 -20.68 20.23
N ASN A 59 5.34 -21.03 19.72
CA ASN A 59 4.55 -22.18 20.19
C ASN A 59 4.23 -23.19 19.08
N SER A 60 5.04 -23.24 18.02
CA SER A 60 4.92 -24.24 16.96
C SER A 60 5.85 -25.43 17.24
N THR A 61 5.45 -26.32 18.15
CA THR A 61 5.93 -27.71 18.08
C THR A 61 5.37 -28.42 16.83
N GLU A 62 4.35 -27.87 16.17
CA GLU A 62 3.87 -28.38 14.88
C GLU A 62 3.49 -27.25 13.93
N LEU A 63 4.49 -26.51 13.45
CA LEU A 63 4.49 -26.10 12.05
C LEU A 63 5.78 -26.67 11.46
N LYS A 64 5.81 -28.00 11.31
CA LYS A 64 6.69 -28.56 10.29
C LYS A 64 6.16 -27.96 9.00
N ASP A 65 6.94 -27.09 8.37
CA ASP A 65 6.88 -26.98 6.92
C ASP A 65 7.08 -28.41 6.42
N TYR A 66 5.97 -29.09 6.14
CA TYR A 66 5.98 -30.44 5.62
C TYR A 66 6.41 -30.31 4.16
N TYR A 67 7.72 -30.26 3.97
CA TYR A 67 8.33 -30.59 2.71
C TYR A 67 8.40 -32.12 2.68
N PRO A 68 7.58 -32.80 1.85
CA PRO A 68 7.61 -34.25 1.76
C PRO A 68 9.04 -34.69 1.40
N THR A 69 9.54 -35.71 2.09
CA THR A 69 10.85 -36.29 1.76
C THR A 69 10.81 -36.91 0.37
N LEU A 70 11.98 -37.09 -0.25
CA LEU A 70 12.09 -37.69 -1.58
C LEU A 70 11.50 -39.12 -1.64
N GLU A 71 11.39 -39.82 -0.51
CA GLU A 71 10.68 -41.10 -0.40
C GLU A 71 9.14 -40.94 -0.39
N GLU A 72 8.57 -40.01 0.39
CA GLU A 72 7.12 -39.73 0.38
C GLU A 72 6.62 -39.25 -0.99
N LYS A 73 7.44 -38.46 -1.69
CA LYS A 73 7.13 -38.02 -3.06
C LYS A 73 7.00 -39.20 -4.02
N LYS A 74 7.74 -40.30 -3.82
CA LYS A 74 7.67 -41.50 -4.68
C LYS A 74 6.41 -42.33 -4.42
N GLU A 75 5.91 -42.35 -3.18
CA GLU A 75 4.65 -43.04 -2.86
C GLU A 75 3.45 -42.30 -3.47
N VAL A 76 3.42 -40.96 -3.41
CA VAL A 76 2.38 -40.14 -4.05
C VAL A 76 2.45 -40.21 -5.58
N LEU A 77 3.65 -40.33 -6.16
CA LEU A 77 3.85 -40.47 -7.61
C LEU A 77 3.41 -41.86 -8.14
N ASN A 78 3.35 -42.87 -7.27
CA ASN A 78 2.94 -44.23 -7.61
C ASN A 78 1.43 -44.49 -7.41
N GLN A 79 0.67 -43.51 -6.89
CA GLN A 79 -0.78 -43.58 -6.89
C GLN A 79 -1.29 -43.27 -8.30
N GLU A 80 -2.16 -44.14 -8.83
CA GLU A 80 -2.88 -43.87 -10.07
C GLU A 80 -3.66 -42.56 -9.89
N ILE A 81 -3.23 -41.53 -10.62
CA ILE A 81 -3.92 -40.24 -10.70
C ILE A 81 -5.29 -40.54 -11.31
N SER A 82 -6.38 -40.17 -10.62
CA SER A 82 -7.72 -40.41 -11.19
C SER A 82 -7.88 -39.57 -12.45
N GLU A 83 -8.55 -40.13 -13.47
CA GLU A 83 -8.77 -39.45 -14.75
C GLU A 83 -9.39 -38.06 -14.57
N GLU A 84 -10.21 -37.85 -13.53
CA GLU A 84 -10.79 -36.54 -13.21
C GLU A 84 -9.75 -35.50 -12.78
N GLN A 85 -8.69 -35.91 -12.07
CA GLN A 85 -7.63 -35.01 -11.62
C GLN A 85 -6.75 -34.55 -12.78
N GLU A 86 -6.50 -35.43 -13.75
CA GLU A 86 -5.74 -35.12 -14.97
C GLU A 86 -6.50 -34.13 -15.85
N VAL A 87 -7.81 -34.36 -16.07
CA VAL A 87 -8.68 -33.44 -16.82
C VAL A 87 -8.75 -32.05 -16.16
N TYR A 88 -8.82 -31.99 -14.83
CA TYR A 88 -8.80 -30.72 -14.09
C TYR A 88 -7.47 -29.98 -14.23
N ALA A 89 -6.35 -30.70 -14.08
CA ALA A 89 -5.02 -30.12 -14.23
C ALA A 89 -4.84 -29.54 -15.64
N ASP A 90 -5.23 -30.27 -16.68
CA ASP A 90 -5.19 -29.81 -18.06
C ASP A 90 -6.08 -28.59 -18.30
N ALA A 91 -7.29 -28.54 -17.75
CA ALA A 91 -8.17 -27.38 -17.85
C ALA A 91 -7.57 -26.15 -17.14
N LEU A 92 -6.95 -26.33 -15.97
CA LEU A 92 -6.29 -25.28 -15.22
C LEU A 92 -5.08 -24.72 -15.99
N PHE A 93 -4.18 -25.59 -16.46
CA PHE A 93 -3.01 -25.18 -17.22
C PHE A 93 -3.37 -24.57 -18.58
N ASN A 94 -4.42 -25.05 -19.23
CA ASN A 94 -4.96 -24.41 -20.44
C ASN A 94 -5.50 -23.00 -20.14
N LYS A 95 -6.17 -22.80 -19.00
CA LYS A 95 -6.65 -21.48 -18.61
C LYS A 95 -5.49 -20.54 -18.29
N LEU A 96 -4.49 -21.00 -17.54
CA LEU A 96 -3.30 -20.22 -17.22
C LEU A 96 -2.49 -19.87 -18.46
N SER A 97 -2.25 -20.84 -19.34
CA SER A 97 -1.52 -20.60 -20.60
C SER A 97 -2.27 -19.66 -21.53
N LYS A 98 -3.60 -19.64 -21.50
CA LYS A 98 -4.39 -18.66 -22.24
C LYS A 98 -4.16 -17.24 -21.71
N ILE A 99 -4.15 -17.06 -20.39
CA ILE A 99 -3.87 -15.75 -19.77
C ILE A 99 -2.45 -15.29 -20.08
N LEU A 100 -1.47 -16.20 -20.07
CA LEU A 100 -0.08 -15.88 -20.41
C LEU A 100 0.13 -15.58 -21.90
N LYS A 101 -0.73 -16.11 -22.79
CA LYS A 101 -0.71 -15.84 -24.24
C LYS A 101 -1.51 -14.60 -24.63
N GLU A 102 -2.33 -14.07 -23.74
CA GLU A 102 -3.07 -12.83 -24.02
C GLU A 102 -2.05 -11.70 -24.24
N PRO A 103 -2.21 -10.89 -25.30
CA PRO A 103 -1.27 -9.82 -25.59
C PRO A 103 -1.29 -8.84 -24.43
N GLU A 104 -0.11 -8.53 -23.89
CA GLU A 104 0.00 -7.54 -22.85
C GLU A 104 -0.47 -6.19 -23.40
N THR A 105 -1.47 -5.62 -22.75
CA THR A 105 -1.99 -4.32 -23.15
C THR A 105 -0.91 -3.26 -22.89
N PRO A 106 -0.55 -2.45 -23.89
CA PRO A 106 0.50 -1.46 -23.69
C PRO A 106 0.04 -0.46 -22.65
N VAL A 107 0.90 -0.21 -21.66
CA VAL A 107 0.60 0.73 -20.58
C VAL A 107 1.20 2.07 -20.95
N LEU A 108 0.38 3.13 -20.87
CA LEU A 108 0.87 4.49 -21.00
C LEU A 108 1.49 4.92 -19.66
N THR A 109 2.76 5.31 -19.68
CA THR A 109 3.40 5.84 -18.48
C THR A 109 2.91 7.25 -18.18
N VAL A 110 2.78 7.56 -16.90
CA VAL A 110 2.48 8.92 -16.46
C VAL A 110 3.71 9.80 -16.64
N PRO A 111 3.55 11.06 -17.09
CA PRO A 111 4.67 11.98 -17.23
C PRO A 111 5.26 12.32 -15.86
N LYS A 112 6.58 12.43 -15.78
CA LYS A 112 7.24 12.92 -14.56
C LYS A 112 7.38 14.43 -14.63
N VAL A 113 6.92 15.10 -13.59
CA VAL A 113 6.96 16.57 -13.50
C VAL A 113 7.79 16.98 -12.29
N VAL A 114 8.79 17.83 -12.53
CA VAL A 114 9.60 18.44 -11.47
C VAL A 114 9.07 19.84 -11.18
N ARG A 115 8.86 20.13 -9.90
CA ARG A 115 8.46 21.46 -9.42
C ARG A 115 9.70 22.22 -8.94
N VAL A 116 10.07 23.27 -9.68
CA VAL A 116 11.19 24.14 -9.35
C VAL A 116 10.68 25.38 -8.62
N LEU A 117 11.21 25.63 -7.42
CA LEU A 117 10.98 26.88 -6.69
C LEU A 117 12.02 27.91 -7.12
N ILE A 118 11.56 28.97 -7.78
CA ILE A 118 12.38 30.15 -8.02
C ILE A 118 12.21 31.07 -6.82
N LEU A 119 13.30 31.35 -6.11
CA LEU A 119 13.32 32.28 -4.98
C LEU A 119 13.27 33.73 -5.48
N PRO A 120 12.87 34.69 -4.63
CA PRO A 120 12.81 36.09 -5.01
C PRO A 120 14.21 36.61 -5.38
N TYR A 121 14.29 37.35 -6.49
CA TYR A 121 15.55 37.92 -6.96
C TYR A 121 15.31 39.28 -7.64
N ARG A 122 16.36 40.10 -7.69
CA ARG A 122 16.34 41.39 -8.38
C ARG A 122 16.84 41.21 -9.80
N GLY A 123 16.07 41.69 -10.79
CA GLY A 123 16.48 41.79 -12.18
C GLY A 123 16.87 43.22 -12.58
N ASP A 124 17.34 43.37 -13.81
CA ASP A 124 17.56 44.66 -14.47
C ASP A 124 18.32 45.69 -13.60
N LYS A 125 19.46 45.27 -13.05
CA LYS A 125 20.32 46.10 -12.16
C LYS A 125 19.57 46.66 -10.94
N GLY A 126 18.59 45.91 -10.43
CA GLY A 126 17.82 46.27 -9.24
C GLY A 126 16.53 47.04 -9.50
N LYS A 127 16.13 47.24 -10.75
CA LYS A 127 14.87 47.93 -11.09
C LYS A 127 13.66 47.03 -10.99
N THR A 128 13.82 45.72 -11.22
CA THR A 128 12.75 44.73 -11.17
C THR A 128 12.97 43.80 -9.98
N LEU A 129 11.90 43.50 -9.23
CA LEU A 129 11.90 42.49 -8.19
C LEU A 129 10.96 41.37 -8.62
N TYR A 130 11.52 40.19 -8.86
CA TYR A 130 10.76 38.99 -9.12
C TYR A 130 10.48 38.30 -7.79
N PHE A 131 9.20 38.00 -7.54
CA PHE A 131 8.76 37.25 -6.36
C PHE A 131 8.91 35.74 -6.58
N SER A 132 8.76 34.97 -5.50
CA SER A 132 8.82 33.52 -5.56
C SER A 132 7.71 32.96 -6.44
N ARG A 133 8.06 31.98 -7.26
CA ARG A 133 7.11 31.27 -8.11
C ARG A 133 7.55 29.84 -8.34
N TYR A 134 6.58 28.97 -8.58
CA TYR A 134 6.83 27.61 -9.01
C TYR A 134 6.81 27.53 -10.53
N VAL A 135 7.76 26.78 -11.09
CA VAL A 135 7.76 26.37 -12.49
C VAL A 135 7.68 24.85 -12.52
N TYR A 136 6.74 24.32 -13.29
CA TYR A 136 6.58 22.88 -13.49
C TYR A 136 7.22 22.51 -14.82
N VAL A 137 8.18 21.61 -14.79
CA VAL A 137 8.89 21.13 -15.98
C VAL A 137 8.61 19.65 -16.11
N ILE A 138 8.14 19.23 -17.28
CA ILE A 138 8.01 17.82 -17.63
C ILE A 138 9.42 17.30 -17.89
N THR A 139 9.89 16.35 -17.10
CA THR A 139 11.22 15.73 -17.24
C THR A 139 11.16 14.50 -18.12
N ASP A 140 10.13 13.68 -17.92
CA ASP A 140 9.87 12.50 -18.73
C ASP A 140 8.50 12.63 -19.38
N GLU A 141 8.47 12.60 -20.70
CA GLU A 141 7.24 12.55 -21.49
C GLU A 141 6.54 11.18 -21.32
N PRO A 142 5.21 11.11 -21.47
CA PRO A 142 4.49 9.86 -21.40
C PRO A 142 4.90 8.98 -22.59
N LYS A 143 5.30 7.73 -22.31
CA LYS A 143 5.75 6.76 -23.31
C LYS A 143 4.86 5.53 -23.23
N TRP A 144 4.64 4.89 -24.38
CA TRP A 144 4.06 3.56 -24.41
C TRP A 144 5.11 2.57 -23.95
N VAL A 145 4.83 1.86 -22.85
CA VAL A 145 5.69 0.78 -22.39
C VAL A 145 5.10 -0.54 -22.87
N PHE A 146 5.87 -1.20 -23.71
CA PHE A 146 5.75 -2.61 -24.02
C PHE A 146 6.75 -3.34 -23.12
N ASP A 147 6.33 -4.43 -22.49
CA ASP A 147 7.17 -5.16 -21.54
C ASP A 147 8.55 -5.52 -22.13
N ASN A 148 9.59 -5.37 -21.31
CA ASN A 148 11.00 -5.79 -21.45
C ASN A 148 11.78 -5.59 -22.77
N LEU A 149 11.17 -5.13 -23.86
CA LEU A 149 11.77 -5.15 -25.20
C LEU A 149 12.26 -3.80 -25.72
N LEU A 150 11.97 -2.68 -25.04
CA LEU A 150 12.25 -1.34 -25.58
C LEU A 150 13.06 -0.42 -24.65
N ILE A 151 13.58 -0.92 -23.52
CA ILE A 151 14.42 -0.10 -22.62
C ILE A 151 15.79 0.20 -23.29
N GLN A 152 16.19 -0.55 -24.32
CA GLN A 152 17.54 -0.46 -24.90
C GLN A 152 17.77 0.70 -25.89
N GLU A 153 16.73 1.38 -26.39
CA GLU A 153 16.95 2.42 -27.42
C GLU A 153 17.26 3.81 -26.84
N SER A 154 17.00 4.08 -25.56
CA SER A 154 17.22 5.42 -24.99
C SER A 154 18.59 5.67 -24.36
N GLU A 155 19.47 4.67 -24.29
CA GLU A 155 20.79 4.80 -23.65
C GLU A 155 21.93 5.03 -24.67
N ASN A 156 21.65 4.96 -25.98
CA ASN A 156 22.65 5.07 -27.06
C ASN A 156 22.62 6.42 -27.83
N GLU A 157 21.88 7.43 -27.37
CA GLU A 157 21.83 8.77 -28.00
C GLU A 157 22.46 9.89 -27.15
N MET A 158 23.49 9.58 -26.36
CA MET A 158 24.30 10.59 -25.67
C MET A 158 25.77 10.59 -26.13
#